data_AF-A0A8B7SW69-F1
#
_entry.id   AF-A0A8B7SW69-F1
#
_cell.length_a   1.000
_cell.length_b   1.000
_cell.length_c   1.000
_cell.angle_alpha   90.00
_cell.angle_beta   90.00
_cell.angle_gamma   90.00
#
_symmetry.space_group_name_H-M   'P 1'
#
loop_
_entity.id
_entity.type
_entity.pdbx_description
1 polymer ?
#
loop_
_entity_poly.entity_id
_entity_poly.type
_entity_poly.pdbx_seq_one_letter_code
_entity_poly.pdbx_strand_id
1 'polypeptide(L)'
;MYPLLLAAAAVAAPSTPLRLLGRGLAVAMSTAGPLKSVDYEVFGRVQGVCFRMYTEGEAKKIGVVGWVKNTSAGTVTGQVQGPEEKVNSMKSWLSKVGSPSSRIDRTNFSNEKTISKLEYSNFSIRY
;
A
#
# COMPACT_ATOMS: atom_id res chain seq x y z
N MET A 1 15.87 -71.97 -8.14
CA MET A 1 16.57 -72.12 -6.85
C MET A 1 17.34 -70.82 -6.64
N TYR A 2 17.11 -69.93 -5.68
CA TYR A 2 16.40 -69.95 -4.39
C TYR A 2 15.39 -68.79 -4.27
N PRO A 3 14.31 -68.95 -3.51
CA PRO A 3 13.31 -67.93 -3.19
C PRO A 3 13.63 -67.23 -1.84
N LEU A 4 13.08 -66.03 -1.62
CA LEU A 4 12.63 -65.61 -0.27
C LEU A 4 11.71 -64.39 -0.34
N LEU A 5 10.77 -64.45 0.59
CA LEU A 5 9.47 -63.80 0.72
C LEU A 5 9.58 -62.56 1.61
N LEU A 6 8.89 -61.46 1.26
CA LEU A 6 8.38 -60.46 2.21
C LEU A 6 7.36 -59.58 1.46
N ALA A 7 6.06 -59.90 1.53
CA ALA A 7 5.11 -59.51 2.56
C ALA A 7 4.79 -58.00 2.61
N ALA A 8 3.51 -57.72 2.36
CA ALA A 8 2.61 -56.88 3.16
C ALA A 8 2.05 -55.59 2.55
N ALA A 9 0.71 -55.56 2.61
CA ALA A 9 -0.16 -54.42 2.88
C ALA A 9 -0.57 -53.50 1.71
N ALA A 10 -1.63 -53.94 1.03
CA ALA A 10 -2.66 -53.06 0.50
C ALA A 10 -3.55 -52.54 1.65
N VAL A 11 -3.71 -51.22 1.77
CA VAL A 11 -4.88 -50.57 2.41
C VAL A 11 -4.89 -49.10 1.96
N ALA A 12 -5.77 -48.77 1.02
CA ALA A 12 -7.02 -48.05 1.27
C ALA A 12 -6.81 -46.54 1.56
N ALA A 13 -7.11 -45.74 0.52
CA ALA A 13 -7.33 -44.31 0.63
C ALA A 13 -8.43 -43.97 1.64
N PRO A 14 -8.35 -42.79 2.27
CA PRO A 14 -9.55 -41.98 2.42
C PRO A 14 -9.40 -40.63 1.71
N SER A 15 -10.28 -40.45 0.73
CA SER A 15 -10.79 -39.19 0.20
C SER A 15 -10.83 -38.07 1.24
N THR A 16 -9.99 -37.07 1.06
CA THR A 16 -10.02 -35.82 1.82
C THR A 16 -11.09 -34.91 1.22
N PRO A 17 -12.11 -34.49 1.98
CA PRO A 17 -13.01 -33.44 1.53
C PRO A 17 -12.30 -32.09 1.69
N LEU A 18 -11.94 -31.44 0.58
CA LEU A 18 -11.56 -30.02 0.58
C LEU A 18 -12.81 -29.17 0.87
N ARG A 19 -13.14 -29.11 2.15
CA ARG A 19 -14.12 -28.20 2.73
C ARG A 19 -13.47 -26.83 2.87
N LEU A 20 -13.35 -26.07 1.78
CA LEU A 20 -13.05 -24.63 1.88
C LEU A 20 -14.36 -23.87 2.06
N LEU A 21 -14.77 -23.79 3.33
CA LEU A 21 -15.83 -22.94 3.80
C LEU A 21 -15.41 -21.46 3.59
N GLY A 22 -16.26 -20.72 2.89
CA GLY A 22 -16.53 -19.31 3.06
C GLY A 22 -15.37 -18.37 3.41
N ARG A 23 -14.99 -17.55 2.44
CA ARG A 23 -14.76 -16.13 2.71
C ARG A 23 -15.15 -15.32 1.48
N GLY A 24 -16.45 -15.03 1.40
CA GLY A 24 -16.92 -13.87 0.66
C GLY A 24 -16.20 -12.66 1.23
N LEU A 25 -15.25 -12.14 0.47
CA LEU A 25 -14.77 -10.78 0.60
C LEU A 25 -15.23 -10.02 -0.63
N ALA A 26 -16.55 -10.00 -0.82
CA ALA A 26 -17.17 -8.82 -1.40
C ALA A 26 -16.96 -7.71 -0.37
N VAL A 27 -15.79 -7.06 -0.40
CA VAL A 27 -15.63 -5.76 0.23
C VAL A 27 -16.51 -4.84 -0.59
N ALA A 28 -17.75 -4.69 -0.14
CA ALA A 28 -18.61 -3.60 -0.54
C ALA A 28 -17.85 -2.30 -0.22
N MET A 29 -17.14 -1.76 -1.21
CA MET A 29 -16.68 -0.39 -1.21
C MET A 29 -17.91 0.50 -1.25
N SER A 30 -18.50 0.77 -0.09
CA SER A 30 -19.45 1.86 0.14
C SER A 30 -19.73 1.98 1.63
N THR A 31 -18.71 2.35 2.41
CA THR A 31 -18.94 3.09 3.63
C THR A 31 -17.99 4.27 3.59
N ALA A 32 -18.57 5.47 3.67
CA ALA A 32 -17.87 6.72 3.85
C ALA A 32 -17.15 6.68 5.20
N GLY A 33 -15.99 6.00 5.24
CA GLY A 33 -15.09 6.05 6.37
C GLY A 33 -14.62 7.49 6.57
N PRO A 34 -14.24 7.86 7.81
CA PRO A 34 -13.72 9.19 8.09
C PRO A 34 -12.56 9.47 7.14
N LEU A 35 -12.68 10.53 6.33
CA LEU A 35 -11.58 10.94 5.48
C LEU A 35 -10.51 11.57 6.37
N LYS A 36 -9.26 11.26 6.08
CA LYS A 36 -8.11 11.81 6.77
C LYS A 36 -7.25 12.58 5.78
N SER A 37 -6.83 13.76 6.20
CA SER A 37 -5.74 14.51 5.62
C SER A 37 -4.50 14.26 6.45
N VAL A 38 -3.38 13.92 5.80
CA VAL A 38 -2.09 13.80 6.46
C VAL A 38 -1.04 14.51 5.61
N ASP A 39 -0.23 15.32 6.26
CA ASP A 39 0.98 15.84 5.66
C ASP A 39 2.12 14.84 5.89
N TYR A 40 2.95 14.67 4.87
CA TYR A 40 4.11 13.81 4.95
C TYR A 40 5.34 14.56 4.45
N GLU A 41 6.46 14.28 5.07
CA GLU A 41 7.76 14.79 4.67
C GLU A 41 8.76 13.64 4.61
N VAL A 42 9.28 13.40 3.41
CA VAL A 42 10.23 12.34 3.11
C VAL A 42 11.61 12.95 3.03
N PHE A 43 12.50 12.42 3.88
CA PHE A 43 13.91 12.78 3.88
C PHE A 43 14.74 11.68 3.23
N GLY A 44 15.81 12.10 2.57
CA GLY A 44 16.77 11.22 1.91
C GLY A 44 17.06 11.68 0.49
N ARG A 45 17.45 10.75 -0.36
CA ARG A 45 17.79 11.02 -1.76
C ARG A 45 16.54 10.86 -2.64
N VAL A 46 15.71 11.91 -2.63
CA VAL A 46 14.38 11.93 -3.28
C VAL A 46 14.28 12.92 -4.46
N GLN A 47 15.31 13.72 -4.70
CA GLN A 47 15.42 14.63 -5.85
C GLN A 47 16.14 13.95 -7.02
N GLY A 48 15.66 14.17 -8.25
CA GLY A 48 16.28 13.62 -9.47
C GLY A 48 15.95 12.16 -9.79
N VAL A 49 15.04 11.52 -9.05
CA VAL A 49 14.76 10.07 -9.13
C VAL A 49 13.34 9.75 -9.63
N CYS A 50 12.70 10.67 -10.34
CA CYS A 50 11.32 10.57 -10.83
C CYS A 50 10.28 10.22 -9.74
N PHE A 51 10.57 10.50 -8.46
CA PHE A 51 9.71 10.15 -7.32
C PHE A 51 8.25 10.60 -7.53
N ARG A 52 8.07 11.82 -8.05
CA ARG A 52 6.77 12.45 -8.31
C ARG A 52 5.87 11.64 -9.23
N MET A 53 6.40 11.04 -10.31
CA MET A 53 5.60 10.25 -11.26
C MET A 53 5.08 8.96 -10.61
N TYR A 54 5.93 8.32 -9.79
CA TYR A 54 5.53 7.13 -9.04
C TYR A 54 4.51 7.46 -7.96
N THR A 55 4.69 8.57 -7.24
CA THR A 55 3.74 9.03 -6.22
C THR A 55 2.37 9.33 -6.82
N GLU A 56 2.31 10.00 -7.97
CA GLU A 56 1.05 10.27 -8.68
C GLU A 56 0.37 8.98 -9.15
N GLY A 57 1.13 8.07 -9.77
CA GLY A 57 0.61 6.78 -10.23
C GLY A 57 0.06 5.94 -9.09
N GLU A 58 0.76 5.89 -7.96
CA GLU A 58 0.30 5.16 -6.77
C GLU A 58 -0.90 5.85 -6.11
N ALA A 59 -0.88 7.18 -5.98
CA ALA A 59 -2.01 7.95 -5.47
C ALA A 59 -3.29 7.67 -6.29
N LYS A 60 -3.16 7.60 -7.61
CA LYS A 60 -4.26 7.29 -8.53
C LYS A 60 -4.75 5.84 -8.42
N LYS A 61 -3.85 4.87 -8.24
CA LYS A 61 -4.22 3.45 -8.00
C LYS A 61 -4.96 3.27 -6.68
N ILE A 62 -4.45 3.88 -5.62
CA ILE A 62 -5.05 3.81 -4.29
C ILE A 62 -6.36 4.60 -4.29
N GLY A 63 -6.44 5.72 -5.01
CA GLY A 63 -7.59 6.62 -5.03
C GLY A 63 -7.53 7.67 -3.92
N VAL A 64 -6.33 8.19 -3.64
CA VAL A 64 -6.13 9.33 -2.74
C VAL A 64 -5.88 10.61 -3.54
N VAL A 65 -6.21 11.74 -2.93
CA VAL A 65 -6.01 13.08 -3.53
C VAL A 65 -5.01 13.86 -2.69
N GLY A 66 -4.55 15.00 -3.21
CA GLY A 66 -3.63 15.88 -2.49
C GLY A 66 -2.55 16.43 -3.39
N TRP A 67 -1.35 16.59 -2.85
CA TRP A 67 -0.25 17.16 -3.61
C TRP A 67 1.12 16.70 -3.09
N VAL A 68 2.12 16.83 -3.95
CA VAL A 68 3.53 16.58 -3.61
C VAL A 68 4.37 17.74 -4.08
N LYS A 69 5.29 18.21 -3.25
CA LYS A 69 6.22 19.32 -3.52
C LYS A 69 7.62 18.95 -3.07
N ASN A 70 8.60 19.52 -3.76
CA ASN A 70 9.99 19.39 -3.36
C ASN A 70 10.41 20.63 -2.55
N THR A 71 11.11 20.44 -1.45
CA THR A 71 11.60 21.51 -0.57
C THR A 71 13.02 21.89 -0.97
N SER A 72 13.40 23.15 -0.79
CA SER A 72 14.76 23.66 -1.07
C SER A 72 15.84 22.93 -0.27
N ALA A 73 15.47 22.27 0.83
CA ALA A 73 16.35 21.49 1.69
C ALA A 73 16.73 20.10 1.12
N GLY A 74 16.21 19.71 -0.05
CA GLY A 74 16.49 18.37 -0.61
C GLY A 74 15.41 17.32 -0.33
N THR A 75 14.35 17.68 0.41
CA THR A 75 13.30 16.77 0.88
C THR A 75 12.03 16.88 0.05
N VAL A 76 11.18 15.86 0.10
CA VAL A 76 9.87 15.88 -0.57
C VAL A 76 8.79 15.95 0.49
N THR A 77 8.01 17.04 0.46
CA THR A 77 6.85 17.23 1.32
C THR A 77 5.58 17.07 0.50
N GLY A 78 4.48 16.71 1.14
CA GLY A 78 3.21 16.60 0.45
C GLY A 78 2.06 16.41 1.42
N GLN A 79 0.87 16.46 0.86
CA GLN A 79 -0.36 16.22 1.57
C GLN A 79 -1.12 15.11 0.85
N VAL A 80 -1.65 14.18 1.62
CA VAL A 80 -2.53 13.12 1.13
C VAL A 80 -3.83 13.19 1.90
N GLN A 81 -4.92 13.21 1.15
CA GLN A 81 -6.28 13.21 1.65
C GLN A 81 -7.02 11.99 1.08
N GLY A 82 -7.77 11.32 1.92
CA GLY A 82 -8.57 10.18 1.49
C GLY A 82 -9.11 9.36 2.65
N PRO A 83 -9.77 8.23 2.37
CA PRO A 83 -10.21 7.31 3.41
C PRO A 83 -9.01 6.80 4.22
N GLU A 84 -9.17 6.61 5.54
CA GLU A 84 -8.09 6.14 6.41
C GLU A 84 -7.34 4.91 5.86
N GLU A 85 -8.05 3.91 5.34
CA GLU A 85 -7.42 2.70 4.77
C GLU A 85 -6.49 3.02 3.59
N LYS A 86 -6.93 3.96 2.75
CA LYS A 86 -6.18 4.43 1.58
C LYS A 86 -4.97 5.24 2.00
N VAL A 87 -5.14 6.12 2.99
CA VAL A 87 -4.05 6.90 3.59
C VAL A 87 -3.01 5.98 4.21
N ASN A 88 -3.43 4.95 4.95
CA ASN A 88 -2.52 3.97 5.56
C ASN A 88 -1.73 3.18 4.51
N SER A 89 -2.39 2.80 3.41
CA SER A 89 -1.74 2.17 2.26
C SER A 89 -0.67 3.08 1.66
N MET A 90 -0.98 4.37 1.48
CA MET A 90 -0.05 5.37 0.98
C MET A 90 1.13 5.60 1.94
N LYS A 91 0.88 5.65 3.26
CA LYS A 91 1.93 5.75 4.29
C LYS A 91 2.89 4.56 4.20
N SER A 92 2.37 3.34 4.05
CA SER A 92 3.21 2.14 3.91
C SER A 92 4.05 2.18 2.63
N TRP A 93 3.47 2.64 1.52
CA TRP A 93 4.17 2.79 0.25
C TRP A 93 5.29 3.83 0.31
N LEU A 94 5.00 5.01 0.88
CA LEU A 94 5.97 6.09 1.08
C LEU A 94 7.15 5.66 1.95
N SER A 95 6.93 4.73 2.89
CA SER A 95 7.97 4.24 3.77
C SER A 95 8.77 3.05 3.20
N LYS A 96 8.24 2.29 2.23
CA LYS A 96 8.82 1.01 1.78
C LYS A 96 9.29 1.00 0.33
N VAL A 97 8.54 1.61 -0.58
CA VAL A 97 8.72 1.41 -2.03
C VAL A 97 9.35 2.63 -2.66
N GLY A 98 8.73 3.81 -2.48
CA GLY A 98 9.18 5.04 -3.14
C GLY A 98 9.47 4.83 -4.64
N SER A 99 10.56 5.43 -5.13
CA SER A 99 11.17 5.10 -6.41
C SER A 99 12.33 4.11 -6.19
N PRO A 100 12.55 3.13 -7.08
CA PRO A 100 13.68 2.20 -6.97
C PRO A 100 15.05 2.89 -6.96
N SER A 101 15.14 4.12 -7.49
CA SER A 101 16.35 4.95 -7.44
C SER A 101 16.35 5.94 -6.28
N SER A 102 15.24 6.07 -5.54
CA SER A 102 15.17 6.92 -4.35
C SER A 102 15.65 6.19 -3.12
N ARG A 103 16.28 6.92 -2.21
CA ARG A 103 16.69 6.40 -0.89
C ARG A 103 15.94 7.18 0.18
N ILE A 104 14.93 6.56 0.78
CA ILE A 104 14.18 7.14 1.89
C ILE A 104 14.95 6.83 3.17
N ASP A 105 15.38 7.87 3.88
CA ASP A 105 16.11 7.73 5.14
C ASP A 105 15.13 7.79 6.32
N ARG A 106 14.20 8.75 6.27
CA ARG A 106 13.06 8.82 7.20
C ARG A 106 11.83 9.40 6.52
N THR A 107 10.67 9.03 7.03
CA THR A 107 9.38 9.61 6.66
C THR A 107 8.76 10.20 7.92
N ASN A 108 8.52 11.50 7.90
CA ASN A 108 7.78 12.20 8.95
C ASN A 108 6.33 12.36 8.50
N PHE A 109 5.39 12.08 9.39
CA PHE A 109 3.97 12.36 9.15
C PHE A 109 3.53 13.41 10.15
N SER A 110 2.79 14.42 9.70
CA SER A 110 2.36 15.55 10.52
C SER A 110 0.97 16.00 10.10
N ASN A 111 0.32 16.80 10.95
CA ASN A 111 -0.97 17.42 10.65
C ASN A 111 -2.09 16.42 10.28
N GLU A 112 -2.13 15.25 10.93
CA GLU A 112 -3.22 14.31 10.70
C GLU A 112 -4.55 14.90 11.19
N LYS A 113 -5.48 15.10 10.25
CA LYS A 113 -6.77 15.73 10.47
C LYS A 113 -7.86 14.86 9.86
N THR A 114 -8.92 14.61 10.62
CA THR A 114 -10.12 13.98 10.08
C THR A 114 -10.95 15.06 9.39
N ILE A 115 -11.10 14.95 8.07
CA ILE A 115 -11.89 15.85 7.22
C ILE A 115 -13.20 15.17 6.83
N SER A 116 -14.28 15.94 6.70
CA SER A 116 -15.58 15.45 6.24
C SER A 116 -15.75 15.56 4.72
N LYS A 117 -14.89 16.35 4.06
CA LYS A 117 -14.87 16.56 2.61
C LYS A 117 -13.43 16.65 2.11
N LEU A 118 -13.17 16.08 0.93
CA LEU A 118 -11.90 16.24 0.22
C LEU A 118 -11.74 17.72 -0.20
N GLU A 119 -10.65 18.35 0.20
CA GLU A 119 -10.33 19.73 -0.22
C GLU A 119 -9.77 19.76 -1.65
N TYR A 120 -9.22 18.63 -2.11
CA TYR A 120 -8.65 18.48 -3.43
C TYR A 120 -9.43 17.42 -4.23
N SER A 121 -9.65 17.66 -5.52
CA SER A 121 -10.30 16.68 -6.41
C SER A 121 -9.32 15.73 -7.09
N ASN A 122 -8.02 16.03 -7.05
CA ASN A 122 -6.98 15.24 -7.72
C ASN A 122 -5.66 15.28 -6.93
N PHE A 123 -4.72 14.41 -7.30
CA PHE A 123 -3.35 14.43 -6.82
C PHE A 123 -2.49 15.28 -7.77
N SER A 124 -1.94 16.39 -7.30
CA SER A 124 -1.18 17.33 -8.14
C SER A 124 0.28 17.48 -7.71
N ILE A 125 1.19 17.48 -8.68
CA ILE A 125 2.61 17.75 -8.45
C ILE A 125 2.83 19.27 -8.43
N ARG A 126 3.31 19.81 -7.30
CA ARG A 126 3.72 21.20 -7.14
C ARG A 126 5.24 21.34 -7.28
N TYR A 127 5.66 22.47 -7.86
CA TYR A 127 7.08 22.81 -8.08
C TYR A 127 7.57 23.79 -7.00
#